data_AF-A0A2V8RQZ6-F1
#
_entry.id   AF-A0A2V8RQZ6-F1
#
_cell.length_a   1.000
_cell.length_b   1.000
_cell.length_c   1.000
_cell.angle_alpha   90.00
_cell.angle_beta   90.00
_cell.angle_gamma   90.00
#
_symmetry.space_group_name_H-M   'P 1'
#
loop_
_entity.id
_entity.type
_entity.pdbx_description
1 polymer ?
#
loop_
_entity_poly.entity_id
_entity_poly.type
_entity_poly.pdbx_seq_one_letter_code
_entity_poly.pdbx_strand_id
1 'polypeptide(L)'
;PSLLYAQAIRGRFTGRGIGIIDTIHLVEVARAVEILEGSKGISVADLSGVKKWFSEYLQWMTTHQYGMDEREAKNNHGTCWVMQVAAFARLTGNKELLEYCRARFKTVIVPGQVDKDGSFPQELRRTKPYSYSLFNLDAMTTIAQILSTPQENLWLFETPDGRGLALAMKYMFPYLVDKKSFPRSADVMYDSEWPMRQSSLLFAGLALGRPEYIDLWKRLPPDSKVEEVMRNFFIRQPVLWVS
;
A
#
# COMPACT_ATOMS: atom_id res chain seq x y z
N PRO A 1 7.76 5.47 -19.96
CA PRO A 1 7.05 6.20 -18.88
C PRO A 1 7.95 6.34 -17.65
N SER A 2 8.06 7.53 -17.04
CA SER A 2 9.02 7.80 -15.95
C SER A 2 8.59 8.95 -15.04
N LEU A 3 9.23 9.07 -13.87
CA LEU A 3 9.06 10.16 -12.90
C LEU A 3 10.35 10.97 -12.71
N LEU A 4 11.00 11.37 -13.80
CA LEU A 4 12.28 12.10 -13.76
C LEU A 4 12.18 13.48 -13.08
N TYR A 5 10.97 14.04 -12.99
CA TYR A 5 10.71 15.38 -12.45
C TYR A 5 9.81 15.40 -11.22
N ALA A 6 9.53 14.23 -10.63
CA ALA A 6 8.62 14.12 -9.50
C ALA A 6 9.23 14.70 -8.22
N GLN A 7 8.41 15.45 -7.48
CA GLN A 7 8.77 16.14 -6.23
C GLN A 7 10.09 16.95 -6.33
N ALA A 8 10.26 17.68 -7.43
CA ALA A 8 11.35 18.63 -7.62
C ALA A 8 11.40 19.67 -6.47
N ILE A 9 12.61 20.10 -6.11
CA ILE A 9 12.82 21.22 -5.20
C ILE A 9 13.62 22.28 -5.94
N ARG A 10 13.03 23.46 -6.12
CA ARG A 10 13.65 24.59 -6.80
C ARG A 10 15.05 24.86 -6.23
N GLY A 11 16.05 24.85 -7.11
CA GLY A 11 17.44 25.10 -6.75
C GLY A 11 18.15 23.95 -6.00
N ARG A 12 17.54 22.77 -5.87
CA ARG A 12 18.17 21.60 -5.22
C ARG A 12 18.07 20.31 -6.03
N PHE A 13 16.87 19.96 -6.50
CA PHE A 13 16.62 18.70 -7.20
C PHE A 13 15.63 18.90 -8.35
N THR A 14 15.91 18.31 -9.51
CA THR A 14 14.97 18.26 -10.65
C THR A 14 13.91 17.18 -10.48
N GLY A 15 14.22 16.11 -9.74
CA GLY A 15 13.32 15.02 -9.34
C GLY A 15 13.99 14.16 -8.27
N ARG A 16 13.23 13.27 -7.60
CA ARG A 16 13.74 12.43 -6.50
C ARG A 16 13.00 11.10 -6.39
N GLY A 17 13.65 10.10 -5.78
CA GLY A 17 13.06 8.78 -5.47
C GLY A 17 11.71 8.88 -4.75
N ILE A 18 11.61 9.74 -3.74
CA ILE A 18 10.38 9.97 -2.97
C ILE A 18 9.16 10.39 -3.80
N GLY A 19 9.36 10.87 -5.03
CA GLY A 19 8.27 11.19 -5.95
C GLY A 19 7.57 9.97 -6.55
N ILE A 20 8.11 8.77 -6.37
CA ILE A 20 7.46 7.51 -6.79
C ILE A 20 6.14 7.28 -6.06
N ILE A 21 6.00 7.79 -4.84
CA ILE A 21 4.74 7.71 -4.10
C ILE A 21 3.59 8.46 -4.80
N ASP A 22 3.89 9.40 -5.72
CA ASP A 22 2.85 10.18 -6.42
C ASP A 22 1.98 9.30 -7.35
N THR A 23 2.47 8.11 -7.74
CA THR A 23 1.75 7.18 -8.63
C THR A 23 1.07 6.01 -7.92
N ILE A 24 0.96 6.02 -6.58
CA ILE A 24 0.31 4.92 -5.81
C ILE A 24 -1.12 4.61 -6.28
N HIS A 25 -1.85 5.61 -6.79
CA HIS A 25 -3.20 5.42 -7.33
C HIS A 25 -3.25 4.53 -8.58
N LEU A 26 -2.13 4.40 -9.32
CA LEU A 26 -2.06 3.50 -10.46
C LEU A 26 -2.19 2.02 -10.05
N VAL A 27 -2.01 1.69 -8.76
CA VAL A 27 -2.25 0.33 -8.23
C VAL A 27 -3.70 -0.10 -8.44
N GLU A 28 -4.66 0.78 -8.16
CA GLU A 28 -6.08 0.47 -8.37
C GLU A 28 -6.46 0.51 -9.87
N VAL A 29 -5.79 1.34 -10.67
CA VAL A 29 -5.93 1.31 -12.13
C VAL A 29 -5.46 -0.04 -12.68
N ALA A 30 -4.31 -0.54 -12.26
CA ALA A 30 -3.80 -1.84 -12.67
C ALA A 30 -4.77 -2.96 -12.27
N ARG A 31 -5.35 -2.89 -11.06
CA ARG A 31 -6.38 -3.84 -10.62
C ARG A 31 -7.64 -3.78 -11.49
N ALA A 32 -8.13 -2.58 -11.81
CA ALA A 32 -9.31 -2.41 -12.64
C ALA A 32 -9.12 -3.00 -14.05
N VAL A 33 -7.91 -2.85 -14.63
CA VAL A 33 -7.57 -3.42 -15.94
C VAL A 33 -7.67 -4.94 -15.92
N GLU A 34 -7.22 -5.62 -14.86
CA GLU A 34 -7.36 -7.09 -14.73
C GLU A 34 -8.84 -7.52 -14.72
N ILE A 35 -9.71 -6.78 -14.02
CA ILE A 35 -11.16 -7.05 -13.98
C ILE A 35 -11.81 -6.81 -15.35
N LEU A 36 -11.42 -5.73 -16.04
CA LEU A 36 -11.93 -5.40 -17.38
C LEU A 36 -11.48 -6.42 -18.43
N GLU A 37 -10.24 -6.90 -18.35
CA GLU A 37 -9.74 -8.00 -19.19
C GLU A 37 -10.58 -9.26 -19.00
N GLY A 38 -10.83 -9.67 -17.75
CA GLY A 38 -11.64 -10.85 -17.44
C GLY A 38 -13.10 -10.76 -17.87
N SER A 39 -13.67 -9.55 -17.85
CA SER A 39 -15.06 -9.29 -18.26
C SER A 39 -15.23 -8.91 -19.73
N LYS A 40 -14.14 -8.86 -20.52
CA LYS A 40 -14.13 -8.35 -21.91
C LYS A 40 -14.65 -6.90 -22.03
N GLY A 41 -14.51 -6.11 -20.97
CA GLY A 41 -14.92 -4.70 -20.90
C GLY A 41 -13.89 -3.71 -21.48
N ILE A 42 -12.76 -4.21 -21.99
CA ILE A 42 -11.67 -3.42 -22.60
C ILE A 42 -11.32 -4.01 -23.97
N SER A 43 -11.02 -3.14 -24.94
CA SER A 43 -10.59 -3.59 -26.27
C SER A 43 -9.22 -4.25 -26.21
N VAL A 44 -8.94 -5.17 -27.14
CA VAL A 44 -7.61 -5.81 -27.23
C VAL A 44 -6.50 -4.78 -27.47
N ALA A 45 -6.79 -3.74 -28.26
CA ALA A 45 -5.85 -2.66 -28.55
C ALA A 45 -5.52 -1.84 -27.30
N ASP A 46 -6.53 -1.42 -26.54
CA ASP A 46 -6.34 -0.64 -25.32
C ASP A 46 -5.64 -1.46 -24.24
N LEU A 47 -6.05 -2.72 -24.05
CA LEU A 47 -5.42 -3.64 -23.11
C LEU A 47 -3.92 -3.82 -23.41
N SER A 48 -3.57 -4.02 -24.68
CA SER A 48 -2.17 -4.13 -25.09
C SER A 48 -1.39 -2.83 -24.85
N GLY A 49 -1.99 -1.67 -25.15
CA GLY A 49 -1.36 -0.37 -24.91
C GLY A 49 -1.11 -0.10 -23.42
N VAL A 50 -2.10 -0.40 -22.57
CA VAL A 50 -2.01 -0.25 -21.11
C VAL A 50 -0.96 -1.19 -20.54
N LYS A 51 -0.98 -2.49 -20.88
CA LYS A 51 0.03 -3.45 -20.40
C LYS A 51 1.44 -3.06 -20.84
N LYS A 52 1.60 -2.55 -22.06
CA LYS A 52 2.90 -2.03 -22.55
C LYS A 52 3.38 -0.84 -21.71
N TRP A 53 2.52 0.14 -21.46
CA TRP A 53 2.87 1.30 -20.63
C TRP A 53 3.30 0.89 -19.22
N PHE A 54 2.54 -0.01 -18.57
CA PHE A 54 2.89 -0.53 -17.25
C PHE A 54 4.18 -1.34 -17.26
N SER A 55 4.45 -2.12 -18.32
CA SER A 55 5.71 -2.87 -18.45
C SER A 55 6.91 -1.94 -18.58
N GLU A 56 6.82 -0.89 -19.40
CA GLU A 56 7.88 0.12 -19.55
C GLU A 56 8.09 0.92 -18.26
N TYR A 57 7.01 1.24 -17.54
CA TYR A 57 7.08 1.99 -16.28
C TYR A 57 7.69 1.13 -15.18
N LEU A 58 7.28 -0.13 -15.09
CA LEU A 58 7.83 -1.13 -14.17
C LEU A 58 9.33 -1.29 -14.40
N GLN A 59 9.78 -1.42 -15.66
CA GLN A 59 11.19 -1.48 -16.00
C GLN A 59 11.95 -0.25 -15.51
N TRP A 60 11.42 0.96 -15.75
CA TRP A 60 12.04 2.19 -15.25
C TRP A 60 12.11 2.22 -13.72
N MET A 61 11.01 1.86 -13.05
CA MET A 61 10.86 1.85 -11.59
C MET A 61 11.81 0.87 -10.90
N THR A 62 12.19 -0.23 -11.55
CA THR A 62 13.09 -1.24 -10.98
C THR A 62 14.56 -1.06 -11.36
N THR A 63 14.87 -0.21 -12.35
CA THR A 63 16.25 -0.06 -12.87
C THR A 63 16.83 1.34 -12.72
N HIS A 64 16.00 2.38 -12.67
CA HIS A 64 16.47 3.76 -12.50
C HIS A 64 16.83 4.05 -11.03
N GLN A 65 17.83 4.92 -10.79
CA GLN A 65 18.30 5.26 -9.45
C GLN A 65 17.18 5.73 -8.52
N TYR A 66 16.26 6.58 -8.99
CA TYR A 66 15.10 7.02 -8.20
C TYR A 66 14.21 5.85 -7.76
N GLY A 67 14.04 4.86 -8.64
CA GLY A 67 13.39 3.59 -8.32
C GLY A 67 14.08 2.84 -7.19
N MET A 68 15.40 2.72 -7.28
CA MET A 68 16.22 2.05 -6.27
C MET A 68 16.24 2.82 -4.95
N ASP A 69 16.29 4.16 -4.97
CA ASP A 69 16.27 4.99 -3.77
C ASP A 69 14.96 4.81 -2.99
N GLU A 70 13.82 4.82 -3.69
CA GLU A 70 12.51 4.59 -3.09
C GLU A 70 12.41 3.16 -2.54
N ARG A 71 12.91 2.18 -3.30
CA ARG A 71 12.95 0.77 -2.88
C ARG A 71 13.66 0.62 -1.53
N GLU A 72 14.78 1.32 -1.32
CA GLU A 72 15.59 1.25 -0.10
C GLU A 72 15.09 2.16 1.05
N ALA A 73 13.99 2.88 0.88
CA ALA A 73 13.39 3.65 1.94
C ALA A 73 12.92 2.75 3.11
N LYS A 74 13.13 3.22 4.34
CA LYS A 74 12.91 2.45 5.58
C LYS A 74 11.53 2.67 6.22
N ASN A 75 10.65 3.36 5.53
CA ASN A 75 9.31 3.75 5.99
C ASN A 75 8.29 3.41 4.89
N ASN A 76 7.08 3.97 4.99
CA ASN A 76 5.99 3.76 4.03
C ASN A 76 6.39 3.89 2.54
N HIS A 77 7.39 4.69 2.18
CA HIS A 77 7.88 4.78 0.79
C HIS A 77 8.36 3.42 0.24
N GLY A 78 9.14 2.67 1.03
CA GLY A 78 9.62 1.35 0.64
C GLY A 78 8.47 0.34 0.50
N THR A 79 7.46 0.46 1.36
CA THR A 79 6.23 -0.33 1.28
C THR A 79 5.45 0.02 0.00
N CYS A 80 5.25 1.30 -0.29
CA CYS A 80 4.56 1.78 -1.48
C CYS A 80 5.28 1.37 -2.78
N TRP A 81 6.61 1.33 -2.78
CA TRP A 81 7.37 0.79 -3.91
C TRP A 81 7.05 -0.69 -4.13
N VAL A 82 7.07 -1.52 -3.08
CA VAL A 82 6.74 -2.96 -3.20
C VAL A 82 5.30 -3.16 -3.66
N MET A 83 4.36 -2.37 -3.14
CA MET A 83 2.95 -2.41 -3.54
C MET A 83 2.77 -2.10 -5.03
N GLN A 84 3.40 -1.04 -5.52
CA GLN A 84 3.34 -0.64 -6.93
C GLN A 84 3.98 -1.68 -7.84
N VAL A 85 5.20 -2.12 -7.54
CA VAL A 85 5.92 -3.14 -8.33
C VAL A 85 5.13 -4.44 -8.37
N ALA A 86 4.57 -4.90 -7.24
CA ALA A 86 3.75 -6.10 -7.18
C ALA A 86 2.49 -5.99 -8.07
N ALA A 87 1.77 -4.87 -7.99
CA ALA A 87 0.56 -4.66 -8.79
C ALA A 87 0.88 -4.64 -10.29
N PHE A 88 1.92 -3.92 -10.70
CA PHE A 88 2.27 -3.78 -12.11
C PHE A 88 2.89 -5.06 -12.67
N ALA A 89 3.68 -5.78 -11.86
CA ALA A 89 4.21 -7.10 -12.22
C ALA A 89 3.10 -8.11 -12.42
N ARG A 90 2.04 -8.08 -11.59
CA ARG A 90 0.89 -8.97 -11.76
C ARG A 90 0.16 -8.70 -13.07
N LEU A 91 -0.18 -7.43 -13.34
CA LEU A 91 -0.84 -7.03 -14.58
C LEU A 91 -0.04 -7.40 -15.84
N THR A 92 1.29 -7.27 -15.78
CA THR A 92 2.19 -7.53 -16.91
C THR A 92 2.67 -8.98 -16.98
N GLY A 93 2.31 -9.83 -16.03
CA GLY A 93 2.71 -11.24 -15.98
C GLY A 93 4.18 -11.48 -15.59
N ASN A 94 4.85 -10.51 -14.98
CA ASN A 94 6.25 -10.62 -14.58
C ASN A 94 6.40 -11.42 -13.27
N LYS A 95 6.52 -12.75 -13.40
CA LYS A 95 6.63 -13.66 -12.25
C LYS A 95 7.88 -13.43 -11.39
N GLU A 96 9.02 -13.09 -12.01
CA GLU A 96 10.27 -12.84 -11.30
C GLU A 96 10.13 -11.68 -10.31
N LEU A 97 9.50 -10.58 -10.73
CA LEU A 97 9.25 -9.44 -9.85
C LEU A 97 8.22 -9.74 -8.76
N LEU A 98 7.24 -10.62 -9.02
CA LEU A 98 6.32 -11.09 -7.98
C LEU A 98 7.05 -11.88 -6.90
N GLU A 99 7.93 -12.82 -7.28
CA GLU A 99 8.78 -13.56 -6.33
C GLU A 99 9.70 -12.62 -5.55
N TYR A 100 10.32 -11.65 -6.23
CA TYR A 100 11.16 -10.64 -5.60
C TYR A 100 10.38 -9.83 -4.55
N CYS A 101 9.18 -9.37 -4.88
CA CYS A 101 8.34 -8.62 -3.96
C CYS A 101 7.89 -9.45 -2.76
N ARG A 102 7.56 -10.75 -2.93
CA ARG A 102 7.25 -11.64 -1.80
C ARG A 102 8.45 -11.84 -0.89
N ALA A 103 9.62 -12.08 -1.46
CA ALA A 103 10.86 -12.22 -0.70
C ALA A 103 11.15 -10.93 0.08
N ARG A 104 11.14 -9.76 -0.59
CA ARG A 104 11.40 -8.46 0.04
C ARG A 104 10.37 -8.13 1.12
N PHE A 105 9.10 -8.47 0.93
CA PHE A 105 8.08 -8.27 1.95
C PHE A 105 8.45 -9.00 3.25
N LYS A 106 8.83 -10.28 3.14
CA LYS A 106 9.18 -11.14 4.27
C LYS A 106 10.53 -10.80 4.92
N THR A 107 11.52 -10.37 4.13
CA THR A 107 12.90 -10.21 4.60
C THR A 107 13.31 -8.76 4.87
N VAL A 108 12.61 -7.79 4.30
CA VAL A 108 12.96 -6.36 4.42
C VAL A 108 11.80 -5.55 5.00
N ILE A 109 10.60 -5.64 4.42
CA ILE A 109 9.48 -4.77 4.80
C ILE A 109 8.99 -5.11 6.21
N VAL A 110 8.53 -6.33 6.45
CA VAL A 110 8.02 -6.72 7.78
C VAL A 110 9.10 -6.61 8.86
N PRO A 111 10.31 -7.20 8.70
CA PRO A 111 11.35 -7.11 9.74
C PRO A 111 11.93 -5.71 9.92
N GLY A 112 11.81 -4.83 8.91
CA GLY A 112 12.38 -3.48 8.96
C GLY A 112 11.41 -2.40 9.44
N GLN A 113 10.09 -2.64 9.35
CA GLN A 113 9.09 -1.61 9.60
C GLN A 113 8.07 -1.96 10.68
N VAL A 114 7.81 -3.23 10.94
CA VAL A 114 6.92 -3.67 12.03
C VAL A 114 7.76 -3.90 13.28
N ASP A 115 7.37 -3.31 14.41
CA ASP A 115 8.01 -3.58 15.71
C ASP A 115 7.37 -4.78 16.41
N LYS A 116 7.96 -5.23 17.52
CA LYS A 116 7.52 -6.41 18.29
C LYS A 116 6.12 -6.27 18.89
N ASP A 117 5.61 -5.04 19.03
CA ASP A 117 4.24 -4.77 19.47
C ASP A 117 3.25 -4.61 18.31
N GLY A 118 3.73 -4.63 17.05
CA GLY A 118 2.94 -4.39 15.84
C GLY A 118 2.92 -2.94 15.36
N SER A 119 3.55 -2.02 16.09
CA SER A 119 3.61 -0.62 15.68
C SER A 119 4.54 -0.40 14.47
N PHE A 120 4.45 0.79 13.87
CA PHE A 120 5.37 1.24 12.82
C PHE A 120 6.26 2.39 13.32
N PRO A 121 7.47 2.12 13.85
CA PRO A 121 8.27 3.13 14.55
C PRO A 121 8.62 4.36 13.72
N GLN A 122 8.87 4.21 12.41
CA GLN A 122 9.18 5.35 11.55
C GLN A 122 7.97 6.23 11.27
N GLU A 123 6.77 5.66 11.26
CA GLU A 123 5.52 6.40 11.07
C GLU A 123 5.11 7.11 12.36
N LEU A 124 5.29 6.46 13.51
CA LEU A 124 5.00 7.06 14.81
C LEU A 124 5.90 8.26 15.16
N ARG A 125 7.05 8.42 14.50
CA ARG A 125 7.97 9.57 14.67
C ARG A 125 7.61 10.76 13.78
N ARG A 126 6.61 10.64 12.92
CA ARG A 126 6.20 11.72 12.00
C ARG A 126 5.34 12.74 12.72
N THR A 127 5.14 13.88 12.08
CA THR A 127 4.22 14.95 12.54
C THR A 127 2.74 14.57 12.38
N LYS A 128 2.45 13.52 11.61
CA LYS A 128 1.10 12.95 11.43
C LYS A 128 1.11 11.45 11.74
N PRO A 129 1.45 11.05 12.98
CA PRO A 129 1.75 9.65 13.30
C PRO A 129 0.57 8.70 13.08
N TYR A 130 -0.66 9.17 13.23
CA TYR A 130 -1.85 8.34 13.06
C TYR A 130 -2.09 8.04 11.57
N SER A 131 -2.19 9.08 10.73
CA SER A 131 -2.42 8.89 9.30
C SER A 131 -1.27 8.18 8.59
N TYR A 132 0.00 8.40 8.96
CA TYR A 132 1.11 7.64 8.39
C TYR A 132 1.07 6.15 8.77
N SER A 133 0.63 5.82 10.00
CA SER A 133 0.48 4.43 10.42
C SER A 133 -0.65 3.73 9.66
N LEU A 134 -1.78 4.41 9.47
CA LEU A 134 -2.90 3.92 8.67
C LEU A 134 -2.53 3.73 7.19
N PHE A 135 -1.84 4.71 6.63
CA PHE A 135 -1.37 4.69 5.25
C PHE A 135 -0.41 3.51 4.98
N ASN A 136 0.57 3.29 5.86
CA ASN A 136 1.49 2.17 5.71
C ASN A 136 0.78 0.83 5.89
N LEU A 137 -0.18 0.74 6.81
CA LEU A 137 -0.99 -0.47 7.03
C LEU A 137 -1.82 -0.83 5.79
N ASP A 138 -2.49 0.15 5.17
CA ASP A 138 -3.22 -0.06 3.90
C ASP A 138 -2.28 -0.50 2.78
N ALA A 139 -1.06 0.05 2.69
CA ALA A 139 -0.09 -0.37 1.70
C ALA A 139 0.40 -1.81 1.94
N MET A 140 0.74 -2.19 3.17
CA MET A 140 1.18 -3.55 3.50
C MET A 140 0.07 -4.58 3.27
N THR A 141 -1.17 -4.28 3.65
CA THR A 141 -2.31 -5.18 3.43
C THR A 141 -2.66 -5.31 1.96
N THR A 142 -2.50 -4.25 1.17
CA THR A 142 -2.63 -4.31 -0.30
C THR A 142 -1.56 -5.20 -0.91
N ILE A 143 -0.31 -5.16 -0.44
CA ILE A 143 0.74 -6.10 -0.87
C ILE A 143 0.31 -7.55 -0.61
N ALA A 144 -0.22 -7.85 0.58
CA ALA A 144 -0.69 -9.19 0.89
C ALA A 144 -1.88 -9.62 0.02
N GLN A 145 -2.79 -8.73 -0.34
CA GLN A 145 -3.84 -9.05 -1.33
C GLN A 145 -3.28 -9.33 -2.73
N ILE A 146 -2.20 -8.65 -3.14
CA ILE A 146 -1.63 -8.85 -4.46
C ILE A 146 -0.86 -10.17 -4.54
N LEU A 147 -0.06 -10.46 -3.50
CA LEU A 147 1.00 -11.45 -3.58
C LEU A 147 0.68 -12.79 -2.89
N SER A 148 -0.32 -12.84 -2.01
CA SER A 148 -0.67 -14.09 -1.34
C SER A 148 -1.21 -15.13 -2.32
N THR A 149 -0.82 -16.37 -2.11
CA THR A 149 -1.30 -17.56 -2.83
C THR A 149 -1.71 -18.62 -1.82
N PRO A 150 -2.42 -19.70 -2.22
CA PRO A 150 -2.71 -20.81 -1.32
C PRO A 150 -1.45 -21.47 -0.73
N GLN A 151 -0.33 -21.45 -1.46
CA GLN A 151 0.94 -22.03 -1.02
C GLN A 151 1.77 -21.07 -0.18
N GLU A 152 1.62 -19.77 -0.41
CA GLU A 152 2.39 -18.72 0.28
C GLU A 152 1.47 -17.56 0.65
N ASN A 153 0.95 -17.63 1.87
CA ASN A 153 0.01 -16.65 2.39
C ASN A 153 0.71 -15.59 3.24
N LEU A 154 0.84 -14.36 2.73
CA LEU A 154 1.51 -13.27 3.43
C LEU A 154 0.69 -12.73 4.61
N TRP A 155 -0.61 -13.01 4.67
CA TRP A 155 -1.45 -12.65 5.83
C TRP A 155 -1.07 -13.42 7.09
N LEU A 156 -0.59 -14.65 6.92
CA LEU A 156 -0.17 -15.55 7.99
C LEU A 156 1.35 -15.60 8.16
N PHE A 157 2.08 -14.80 7.38
CA PHE A 157 3.53 -14.71 7.53
C PHE A 157 3.88 -14.00 8.83
N GLU A 158 4.80 -14.61 9.58
CA GLU A 158 5.39 -14.05 10.79
C GLU A 158 6.91 -14.26 10.77
N THR A 159 7.65 -13.27 11.26
CA THR A 159 9.08 -13.43 11.58
C THR A 159 9.27 -14.36 12.78
N PRO A 160 10.48 -14.90 13.03
CA PRO A 160 10.73 -15.74 14.21
C PRO A 160 10.40 -15.07 15.56
N ASP A 161 10.38 -13.73 15.61
CA ASP A 161 9.99 -12.94 16.79
C ASP A 161 8.54 -12.43 16.75
N GLY A 162 7.69 -13.01 15.89
CA GLY A 162 6.23 -12.81 15.88
C GLY A 162 5.72 -11.59 15.13
N ARG A 163 6.55 -10.91 14.33
CA ARG A 163 6.14 -9.70 13.59
C ARG A 163 5.52 -10.08 12.26
N GLY A 164 4.40 -9.44 11.94
CA GLY A 164 3.63 -9.73 10.73
C GLY A 164 2.42 -8.81 10.60
N LEU A 165 1.64 -9.01 9.53
CA LEU A 165 0.44 -8.20 9.28
C LEU A 165 -0.64 -8.41 10.34
N ALA A 166 -0.83 -9.63 10.82
CA ALA A 166 -1.81 -9.92 11.87
C ALA A 166 -1.51 -9.13 13.16
N LEU A 167 -0.22 -9.04 13.53
CA LEU A 167 0.23 -8.24 14.68
C LEU A 167 0.02 -6.74 14.44
N ALA A 168 0.38 -6.22 13.26
CA ALA A 168 0.18 -4.80 12.93
C ALA A 168 -1.30 -4.39 12.93
N MET A 169 -2.18 -5.26 12.39
CA MET A 169 -3.64 -5.07 12.48
C MET A 169 -4.11 -5.09 13.93
N LYS A 170 -3.63 -6.04 14.73
CA LYS A 170 -3.98 -6.13 16.16
C LYS A 170 -3.56 -4.88 16.94
N TYR A 171 -2.39 -4.31 16.63
CA TYR A 171 -1.92 -3.07 17.22
C TYR A 171 -2.80 -1.88 16.84
N MET A 172 -3.13 -1.70 15.56
CA MET A 172 -3.87 -0.53 15.09
C MET A 172 -5.38 -0.58 15.37
N PHE A 173 -5.98 -1.78 15.45
CA PHE A 173 -7.44 -1.93 15.54
C PHE A 173 -8.09 -1.18 16.72
N PRO A 174 -7.57 -1.24 17.97
CA PRO A 174 -8.14 -0.47 19.08
C PRO A 174 -8.20 1.04 18.80
N TYR A 175 -7.21 1.58 18.09
CA TYR A 175 -7.12 3.00 17.74
C TYR A 175 -7.96 3.38 16.52
N LEU A 176 -8.38 2.40 15.72
CA LEU A 176 -9.40 2.57 14.68
C LEU A 176 -10.80 2.62 15.31
N VAL A 177 -11.02 1.86 16.40
CA VAL A 177 -12.28 1.86 17.16
C VAL A 177 -12.43 3.14 17.98
N ASP A 178 -11.40 3.49 18.75
CA ASP A 178 -11.35 4.72 19.53
C ASP A 178 -10.03 5.43 19.31
N LYS A 179 -10.06 6.41 18.40
CA LYS A 179 -8.91 7.25 18.07
C LYS A 179 -8.34 7.97 19.29
N LYS A 180 -9.16 8.35 20.28
CA LYS A 180 -8.68 9.11 21.45
C LYS A 180 -7.71 8.28 22.31
N SER A 181 -7.72 6.96 22.17
CA SER A 181 -6.81 6.05 22.87
C SER A 181 -5.44 5.91 22.18
N PHE A 182 -5.22 6.52 21.01
CA PHE A 182 -3.94 6.46 20.31
C PHE A 182 -2.81 7.12 21.12
N PRO A 183 -1.64 6.47 21.32
CA PRO A 183 -0.65 6.89 22.32
C PRO A 183 0.27 8.04 21.86
N ARG A 184 -0.07 8.73 20.77
CA ARG A 184 0.72 9.83 20.21
C ARG A 184 -0.12 11.10 20.10
N SER A 185 0.57 12.23 20.01
CA SER A 185 -0.07 13.52 19.73
C SER A 185 -0.88 13.45 18.43
N ALA A 186 -1.94 14.26 18.38
CA ALA A 186 -2.77 14.43 17.20
C ALA A 186 -1.93 14.82 15.97
N ASP A 187 -2.39 14.39 14.80
CA ASP A 187 -1.77 14.77 13.53
C ASP A 187 -1.82 16.29 13.35
N VAL A 188 -0.70 16.92 12.95
CA VAL A 188 -0.66 18.39 12.81
C VAL A 188 -1.57 18.94 11.70
N MET A 189 -2.03 18.08 10.80
CA MET A 189 -2.97 18.42 9.73
C MET A 189 -3.92 17.24 9.46
N TYR A 190 -5.18 17.56 9.17
CA TYR A 190 -6.22 16.60 8.80
C TYR A 190 -6.52 15.53 9.85
N ASP A 191 -6.17 15.77 11.12
CA ASP A 191 -6.41 14.82 12.20
C ASP A 191 -7.87 14.36 12.24
N SER A 192 -8.80 15.31 12.16
CA SER A 192 -10.25 15.04 12.20
C SER A 192 -10.79 14.20 11.04
N GLU A 193 -10.01 14.02 9.98
CA GLU A 193 -10.43 13.26 8.78
C GLU A 193 -10.19 11.75 8.92
N TRP A 194 -9.45 11.33 9.95
CA TRP A 194 -9.11 9.93 10.20
C TRP A 194 -9.78 9.38 11.46
N PRO A 195 -10.15 8.10 11.50
CA PRO A 195 -10.02 7.12 10.42
C PRO A 195 -11.17 7.19 9.39
N MET A 196 -10.88 6.74 8.18
CA MET A 196 -11.85 6.50 7.11
C MET A 196 -12.07 5.00 6.94
N ARG A 197 -12.80 4.59 5.91
CA ARG A 197 -13.05 3.18 5.58
C ARG A 197 -11.79 2.49 5.01
N GLN A 198 -10.72 2.40 5.81
CA GLN A 198 -9.44 1.80 5.42
C GLN A 198 -9.59 0.40 4.81
N SER A 199 -8.93 0.16 3.67
CA SER A 199 -9.02 -1.13 2.98
C SER A 199 -8.41 -2.27 3.82
N SER A 200 -7.41 -1.96 4.67
CA SER A 200 -6.82 -2.91 5.61
C SER A 200 -7.84 -3.60 6.51
N LEU A 201 -8.89 -2.91 6.97
CA LEU A 201 -9.94 -3.52 7.79
C LEU A 201 -10.73 -4.59 7.02
N LEU A 202 -11.14 -4.30 5.78
CA LEU A 202 -11.84 -5.29 4.96
C LEU A 202 -10.93 -6.46 4.60
N PHE A 203 -9.73 -6.16 4.13
CA PHE A 203 -8.77 -7.14 3.66
C PHE A 203 -8.34 -8.10 4.77
N ALA A 204 -7.95 -7.56 5.92
CA ALA A 204 -7.59 -8.36 7.08
C ALA A 204 -8.81 -9.08 7.68
N GLY A 205 -9.98 -8.44 7.69
CA GLY A 205 -11.21 -9.05 8.18
C GLY A 205 -11.55 -10.35 7.46
N LEU A 206 -11.43 -10.35 6.13
CA LEU A 206 -11.63 -11.53 5.30
C LEU A 206 -10.48 -12.55 5.45
N ALA A 207 -9.23 -12.10 5.31
CA ALA A 207 -8.08 -13.00 5.28
C ALA A 207 -7.74 -13.66 6.64
N LEU A 208 -8.05 -12.97 7.75
CA LEU A 208 -7.75 -13.43 9.12
C LEU A 208 -9.01 -13.90 9.87
N GLY A 209 -10.18 -13.92 9.24
CA GLY A 209 -11.43 -14.34 9.88
C GLY A 209 -11.84 -13.43 11.05
N ARG A 210 -11.72 -12.11 10.89
CA ARG A 210 -11.99 -11.10 11.93
C ARG A 210 -13.24 -10.28 11.56
N PRO A 211 -14.46 -10.78 11.86
CA PRO A 211 -15.70 -10.08 11.50
C PRO A 211 -15.79 -8.68 12.12
N GLU A 212 -15.21 -8.46 13.30
CA GLU A 212 -15.19 -7.15 13.95
C GLU A 212 -14.41 -6.08 13.15
N TYR A 213 -13.45 -6.48 12.32
CA TYR A 213 -12.75 -5.54 11.43
C TYR A 213 -13.69 -5.08 10.31
N ILE A 214 -14.46 -6.02 9.75
CA ILE A 214 -15.45 -5.75 8.70
C ILE A 214 -16.60 -4.88 9.25
N ASP A 215 -17.03 -5.13 10.48
CA ASP A 215 -18.09 -4.36 11.12
C ASP A 215 -17.68 -2.93 11.47
N LEU A 216 -16.40 -2.70 11.79
CA LEU A 216 -15.86 -1.34 11.89
C LEU A 216 -15.78 -0.69 10.50
N TRP A 217 -15.26 -1.39 9.50
CA TRP A 217 -15.14 -0.89 8.12
C TRP A 217 -16.48 -0.36 7.57
N LYS A 218 -17.58 -1.10 7.78
CA LYS A 218 -18.93 -0.69 7.34
C LYS A 218 -19.39 0.64 7.94
N ARG A 219 -18.93 0.98 9.14
CA ARG A 219 -19.36 2.19 9.90
C ARG A 219 -18.49 3.41 9.63
N LEU A 220 -17.26 3.23 9.15
CA LEU A 220 -16.35 4.33 8.91
C LEU A 220 -16.70 5.11 7.63
N PRO A 221 -16.34 6.42 7.55
CA PRO A 221 -16.60 7.26 6.38
C PRO A 221 -15.98 6.68 5.10
N PRO A 222 -16.75 6.50 4.01
CA PRO A 222 -16.22 5.91 2.78
C PRO A 222 -15.39 6.87 1.91
N ASP A 223 -15.49 8.18 2.14
CA ASP A 223 -14.84 9.20 1.31
C ASP A 223 -14.61 10.49 2.10
N SER A 224 -13.78 11.38 1.57
CA SER A 224 -13.53 12.73 2.12
C SER A 224 -13.61 13.78 1.00
N LYS A 225 -13.93 15.02 1.37
CA LYS A 225 -13.86 16.18 0.45
C LYS A 225 -12.49 16.85 0.45
N VAL A 226 -11.57 16.42 1.33
CA VAL A 226 -10.24 16.99 1.45
C VAL A 226 -9.29 16.28 0.47
N GLU A 227 -8.74 17.04 -0.47
CA GLU A 227 -7.88 16.50 -1.54
C GLU A 227 -6.69 15.71 -0.99
N GLU A 228 -6.00 16.22 0.03
CA GLU A 228 -4.87 15.53 0.65
C GLU A 228 -5.28 14.20 1.31
N VAL A 229 -6.50 14.10 1.82
CA VAL A 229 -7.03 12.87 2.43
C VAL A 229 -7.38 11.86 1.34
N MET A 230 -8.04 12.30 0.27
CA MET A 230 -8.32 11.47 -0.91
C MET A 230 -7.03 10.92 -1.53
N ARG A 231 -5.97 11.75 -1.62
CA ARG A 231 -4.66 11.34 -2.14
C ARG A 231 -4.03 10.23 -1.28
N ASN A 232 -4.15 10.32 0.04
CA ASN A 232 -3.61 9.32 0.95
C ASN A 232 -4.53 8.09 1.14
N PHE A 233 -5.72 8.08 0.53
CA PHE A 233 -6.67 6.97 0.56
C PHE A 233 -6.77 6.32 -0.82
N PHE A 234 -5.72 5.59 -1.18
CA PHE A 234 -5.45 5.20 -2.57
C PHE A 234 -6.19 3.95 -3.07
N ILE A 235 -6.81 3.15 -2.18
CA ILE A 235 -7.74 2.09 -2.56
C ILE A 235 -9.16 2.60 -2.33
N ARG A 236 -9.84 3.05 -3.40
CA ARG A 236 -11.17 3.67 -3.32
C ARG A 236 -12.29 2.69 -3.65
N GLN A 237 -11.99 1.63 -4.38
CA GLN A 237 -12.93 0.60 -4.80
C GLN A 237 -12.51 -0.77 -4.25
N PRO A 238 -12.56 -0.98 -2.91
CA PRO A 238 -12.08 -2.21 -2.28
C PRO A 238 -12.82 -3.48 -2.74
N VAL A 239 -14.01 -3.36 -3.32
CA VAL A 239 -14.76 -4.48 -3.91
C VAL A 239 -14.01 -5.12 -5.08
N LEU A 240 -13.23 -4.35 -5.85
CA LEU A 240 -12.40 -4.88 -6.94
C LEU A 240 -11.34 -5.86 -6.44
N TRP A 241 -11.00 -5.82 -5.16
CA TRP A 241 -9.89 -6.55 -4.55
C TRP A 241 -10.30 -7.84 -3.86
N VAL A 242 -11.60 -8.01 -3.58
CA VAL A 242 -12.14 -9.14 -2.80
C VAL A 242 -13.16 -9.98 -3.59
N SER A 243 -13.32 -9.67 -4.87
CA SER A 243 -14.15 -10.38 -5.86
C SER A 243 -13.48 -11.64 -6.38
#